data_AF-A0A7J3NS41-F1
#
_entry.id   AF-A0A7J3NS41-F1
#
_cell.length_a   1.000
_cell.length_b   1.000
_cell.length_c   1.000
_cell.angle_alpha   90.00
_cell.angle_beta   90.00
_cell.angle_gamma   90.00
#
_symmetry.space_group_name_H-M   'P 1'
#
loop_
_entity.id
_entity.type
_entity.pdbx_description
1 polymer ?
#
loop_
_entity_poly.entity_id
_entity_poly.type
_entity_poly.pdbx_seq_one_letter_code
_entity_poly.pdbx_strand_id
1 'polypeptide(L)' 'SVLARAAFETTVKHLIEASVKGEVDPLRGVTENVIIGQVVPVGTGAVELLIYRESNRGE' A
#
# COMPACT_ATOMS: atom_id res chain seq x y z
N SER A 1 1.33 -10.34 4.08
CA SER A 1 0.96 -9.99 2.70
C SER A 1 1.09 -11.22 1.80
N VAL A 2 0.10 -11.47 0.96
CA VAL A 2 0.14 -12.49 -0.11
C VAL A 2 1.13 -12.06 -1.19
N LEU A 3 1.06 -10.79 -1.60
CA LEU A 3 1.90 -10.23 -2.64
C LEU A 3 3.38 -10.23 -2.25
N ALA A 4 3.71 -9.89 -1.00
CA ALA A 4 5.09 -9.92 -0.51
C ALA A 4 5.69 -11.34 -0.53
N ARG A 5 4.92 -12.38 -0.12
CA ARG A 5 5.38 -13.77 -0.19
C ARG A 5 5.57 -14.24 -1.64
N ALA A 6 4.60 -13.91 -2.50
CA ALA A 6 4.64 -14.29 -3.91
C ALA A 6 5.79 -13.62 -4.68
N ALA A 7 6.16 -12.39 -4.30
CA ALA A 7 7.26 -11.64 -4.90
C ALA A 7 8.65 -12.10 -4.43
N PHE A 8 8.76 -12.75 -3.26
CA PHE A 8 10.03 -13.28 -2.78
C PHE A 8 10.40 -14.55 -3.57
N GLU A 9 9.61 -15.61 -3.45
CA GLU A 9 9.86 -16.90 -4.13
C GLU A 9 8.58 -17.72 -4.29
N THR A 10 8.64 -18.77 -5.11
CA THR A 10 7.54 -19.73 -5.32
C THR A 10 6.20 -19.06 -5.61
N THR A 11 6.23 -18.06 -6.50
CA THR A 11 5.13 -17.11 -6.78
C THR A 11 3.78 -17.77 -7.02
N VAL A 12 3.72 -18.75 -7.93
CA VAL A 12 2.47 -19.42 -8.32
C VAL A 12 1.84 -20.15 -7.13
N LYS A 13 2.63 -20.86 -6.32
CA LYS A 13 2.13 -21.60 -5.15
C LYS A 13 1.47 -20.65 -4.15
N HIS A 14 2.14 -19.55 -3.82
CA HIS A 14 1.63 -18.57 -2.86
C HIS A 14 0.32 -17.93 -3.34
N LEU A 15 0.19 -17.62 -4.63
CA LEU A 15 -1.05 -17.07 -5.19
C LEU A 15 -2.21 -18.08 -5.17
N ILE A 16 -1.95 -19.34 -5.54
CA ILE A 16 -2.98 -20.38 -5.56
C ILE A 16 -3.48 -20.67 -4.14
N GLU A 17 -2.58 -20.86 -3.17
CA GLU A 17 -2.96 -21.16 -1.79
C GLU A 17 -3.78 -20.01 -1.16
N ALA A 18 -3.37 -18.76 -1.38
CA ALA A 18 -4.11 -17.60 -0.93
C ALA A 18 -5.50 -17.50 -1.59
N SER A 19 -5.60 -17.80 -2.89
CA SER A 19 -6.88 -17.77 -3.62
C SER A 19 -7.86 -18.82 -3.11
N VAL A 20 -7.40 -20.05 -2.85
CA VAL A 20 -8.23 -21.14 -2.30
C VAL A 20 -8.74 -20.80 -0.90
N LYS A 21 -7.91 -20.12 -0.09
CA LYS A 21 -8.27 -19.70 1.27
C LYS A 21 -9.07 -18.39 1.32
N GLY A 22 -9.21 -17.68 0.20
CA GLY A 22 -9.82 -16.36 0.16
C GLY A 22 -9.06 -15.31 0.98
N GLU A 23 -7.73 -15.40 1.05
CA GLU A 23 -6.91 -14.44 1.78
C GLU A 23 -7.02 -13.03 1.16
N VAL A 24 -7.17 -12.01 1.99
CA VAL A 24 -7.19 -10.60 1.58
C VAL A 24 -5.88 -9.94 1.99
N ASP A 25 -5.21 -9.28 1.04
CA ASP A 25 -4.02 -8.49 1.32
C ASP A 25 -4.41 -7.04 1.64
N PRO A 26 -4.12 -6.51 2.85
CA PRO A 26 -4.56 -5.18 3.23
C PRO A 26 -3.70 -4.03 2.64
N LEU A 27 -2.65 -4.33 1.85
CA LEU A 27 -1.82 -3.32 1.18
C LEU A 27 -1.14 -2.31 2.13
N ARG A 28 -0.61 -2.80 3.27
CA ARG A 28 -0.01 -1.92 4.30
C ARG A 28 1.52 -1.89 4.32
N GLY A 29 2.16 -2.83 3.63
CA GLY A 29 3.61 -2.97 3.55
C GLY A 29 4.22 -2.36 2.30
N VAL A 30 5.55 -2.36 2.25
CA VAL A 30 6.31 -1.70 1.17
C VAL A 30 6.17 -2.44 -0.15
N THR A 31 6.40 -3.76 -0.14
CA THR A 31 6.46 -4.57 -1.37
C THR A 31 5.14 -4.53 -2.13
N GLU A 32 4.03 -4.72 -1.43
CA GLU A 32 2.71 -4.73 -2.06
C GLU A 32 2.29 -3.34 -2.56
N ASN A 33 2.59 -2.26 -1.83
CA ASN A 33 2.31 -0.90 -2.33
C ASN A 33 3.14 -0.56 -3.58
N VAL A 34 4.40 -1.01 -3.64
CA VAL A 34 5.25 -0.86 -4.84
C VAL A 34 4.68 -1.63 -6.03
N ILE A 35 4.28 -2.89 -5.83
CA ILE A 35 3.73 -3.73 -6.90
C ILE A 35 2.47 -3.11 -7.50
N ILE A 36 1.59 -2.56 -6.67
CA ILE A 36 0.31 -2.01 -7.16
C ILE A 36 0.37 -0.53 -7.54
N GLY A 37 1.51 0.14 -7.35
CA GLY A 37 1.72 1.54 -7.70
C GLY A 37 1.06 2.54 -6.74
N GLN A 38 0.87 2.17 -5.47
CA GLN A 38 0.41 3.08 -4.42
C GLN A 38 1.57 3.80 -3.73
N VAL A 39 1.25 4.89 -3.02
CA VAL A 39 2.22 5.58 -2.14
C VAL A 39 2.68 4.60 -1.06
N VAL A 40 3.98 4.38 -0.99
CA VAL A 40 4.59 3.52 0.03
C VAL A 40 4.55 4.24 1.38
N PRO A 41 4.04 3.62 2.47
CA PRO A 41 3.86 4.29 3.77
C PRO A 41 5.16 4.41 4.59
N VAL A 42 6.27 4.72 3.93
CA VAL A 42 7.57 5.05 4.56
C VAL A 42 8.22 6.22 3.85
N GLY A 43 9.17 6.89 4.51
CA GLY A 43 9.90 8.02 3.92
C GLY A 43 8.95 9.19 3.60
N THR A 44 8.96 9.64 2.35
CA THR A 44 8.08 10.74 1.89
C THR A 44 6.60 10.39 1.93
N GLY A 45 6.24 9.11 1.82
CA GLY A 45 4.84 8.67 1.93
C GLY A 45 4.33 8.53 3.36
N ALA A 46 5.17 8.80 4.37
CA ALA A 46 4.76 8.81 5.78
C ALA A 46 4.19 10.16 6.25
N VAL A 47 4.19 11.17 5.38
CA VAL A 47 3.69 12.52 5.70
C VAL A 47 2.62 12.94 4.69
N GLU A 48 1.65 13.71 5.17
CA GLU A 48 0.62 14.33 4.35
C GLU A 48 0.86 15.84 4.29
N LEU A 49 0.80 16.42 3.09
CA LEU A 49 0.94 17.85 2.90
C LEU A 49 -0.42 18.51 3.10
N LEU A 50 -0.51 19.40 4.09
CA LEU A 50 -1.70 20.18 4.38
C LEU A 50 -1.51 21.62 3.90
N ILE A 51 -2.51 22.15 3.18
CA ILE A 51 -2.55 23.55 2.77
C ILE A 51 -3.58 24.25 3.63
N TYR A 52 -3.12 25.18 4.48
CA TYR A 52 -4.01 26.07 5.22
C TYR A 52 -4.37 27.25 4.32
N ARG A 53 -5.65 27.37 3.97
CA ARG A 53 -6.16 28.55 3.28
C ARG A 53 -6.61 29.54 4.34
N GLU A 54 -5.87 30.64 4.49
CA GLU A 54 -6.33 31.79 5.26
C GLU A 54 -7.69 32.23 4.69
N SER A 55 -8.74 32.13 5.49
CA SER A 55 -10.02 32.71 5.13
C SER A 55 -9.83 34.22 5.26
N ASN A 56 -9.91 34.95 4.14
CA ASN A 56 -9.87 36.42 4.14
C ASN A 56 -10.82 36.90 5.23
N ARG A 57 -10.25 37.40 6.33
CA ARG A 57 -10.98 38.05 7.39
C ARG A 57 -11.58 39.28 6.74
N GLY A 58 -12.88 39.23 6.51
CA GLY A 58 -13.62 40.24 5.77
C GLY A 58 -13.41 41.64 6.33
N GLU A 59 -13.48 42.59 5.39
CA GLU A 59 -14.02 43.95 5.49
C GLU A 59 -13.94 44.68 6.84
#